data_AF-A0ABC8JVE4-F1
#
_entry.id   AF-A0ABC8JVE4-F1
#
_cell.length_a   1.000
_cell.length_b   1.000
_cell.length_c   1.000
_cell.angle_alpha   90.00
_cell.angle_beta   90.00
_cell.angle_gamma   90.00
#
_symmetry.space_group_name_H-M   'P 1'
#
loop_
_entity.id
_entity.type
_entity.pdbx_description
1 polymer ?
#
loop_
_entity_poly.entity_id
_entity_poly.type
_entity_poly.pdbx_seq_one_letter_code
_entity_poly.pdbx_strand_id
1 'polypeptide(L)'
;MNPKVADFGTARLFDTDETRAETRRIAGTRGYMAPEYLNHGQISAKSDVFSFGVMLLEMISGERNNSFEGEGLAAFAWKRWVEGKPEMIDS
;
A
#
# COMPACT_ATOMS: atom_id res chain seq x y z
N MET A 1 -6.80 -16.25 -15.86
CA MET A 1 -5.43 -15.68 -15.73
C MET A 1 -4.87 -16.16 -14.40
N ASN A 2 -3.60 -16.56 -14.31
CA ASN A 2 -2.96 -17.00 -13.07
C ASN A 2 -1.87 -15.98 -12.67
N PRO A 3 -2.17 -15.02 -11.77
CA PRO A 3 -1.20 -14.00 -11.38
C PRO A 3 -0.03 -14.64 -10.61
N LYS A 4 1.16 -14.08 -10.78
CA LYS A 4 2.39 -14.49 -10.08
C LYS A 4 3.08 -13.24 -9.54
N VAL A 5 3.53 -13.29 -8.29
CA VAL A 5 4.30 -12.22 -7.67
C VAL A 5 5.78 -12.37 -8.03
N ALA A 6 6.43 -11.26 -8.35
CA ALA A 6 7.85 -11.18 -8.70
C ALA A 6 8.48 -9.93 -8.04
N ASP A 7 9.78 -9.73 -8.26
CA ASP A 7 10.57 -8.64 -7.68
C ASP A 7 10.72 -8.67 -6.14
N PHE A 8 11.49 -9.65 -5.67
CA PHE A 8 11.83 -9.81 -4.25
C PHE A 8 13.12 -9.06 -3.86
N GLY A 9 13.63 -8.13 -4.70
CA GLY A 9 14.91 -7.46 -4.48
C GLY A 9 14.95 -6.57 -3.21
N THR A 10 13.79 -6.16 -2.73
CA THR A 10 13.61 -5.41 -1.48
C THR A 10 12.90 -6.21 -0.38
N ALA A 11 12.57 -7.48 -0.63
CA ALA A 11 11.88 -8.32 0.34
C ALA A 11 12.77 -8.58 1.58
N ARG A 12 12.14 -8.70 2.74
CA ARG A 12 12.81 -9.09 3.99
C ARG A 12 12.31 -10.44 4.46
N LEU A 13 13.26 -11.28 4.87
CA LEU A 13 12.97 -12.49 5.62
C LEU A 13 12.89 -12.14 7.10
N PHE A 14 11.86 -12.64 7.77
CA PHE A 14 11.69 -12.54 9.22
C PHE A 14 12.08 -13.87 9.85
N ASP A 15 12.71 -13.83 11.03
CA ASP A 15 12.87 -15.03 11.85
C ASP A 15 11.51 -15.50 12.37
N THR A 16 11.40 -16.76 12.81
CA THR A 16 10.12 -17.42 13.12
C THR A 16 9.27 -16.67 14.15
N ASP A 17 9.90 -15.95 15.08
CA ASP A 17 9.23 -15.20 16.14
C ASP A 17 9.15 -13.68 15.87
N GLU A 18 9.74 -13.22 14.77
CA GLU A 18 9.79 -11.79 14.43
C GLU A 18 8.54 -11.40 13.61
N THR A 19 7.69 -10.57 14.20
CA THR A 19 6.46 -10.08 13.53
C THR A 19 6.59 -8.68 12.96
N ARG A 20 7.66 -7.97 13.35
CA ARG A 20 7.97 -6.61 12.93
C ARG A 20 9.47 -6.36 13.03
N ALA A 21 9.99 -5.63 12.06
CA ALA A 21 11.37 -5.21 11.97
C ALA A 21 11.44 -3.69 11.77
N GLU A 22 12.59 -3.09 12.08
CA GLU A 22 12.87 -1.69 11.81
C GLU A 22 14.00 -1.55 10.79
N THR A 23 13.97 -0.48 9.99
CA THR A 23 15.02 -0.17 9.03
C THR A 23 15.26 1.32 8.91
N ARG A 24 16.52 1.70 8.72
CA ARG A 24 16.90 3.08 8.34
C ARG A 24 16.83 3.30 6.84
N ARG A 25 16.81 2.23 6.05
CA ARG A 25 16.73 2.29 4.60
C ARG A 25 15.28 2.09 4.17
N ILE A 26 14.65 3.18 3.74
CA ILE A 26 13.33 3.16 3.10
C ILE A 26 13.53 2.86 1.61
N ALA A 27 12.90 1.81 1.13
CA ALA A 27 12.92 1.39 -0.27
C ALA A 27 11.56 0.80 -0.66
N GLY A 28 11.03 1.21 -1.79
CA GLY A 28 9.71 0.80 -2.27
C GLY A 28 9.08 1.86 -3.17
N THR A 29 7.88 1.57 -3.66
CA THR A 29 7.13 2.48 -4.53
C THR A 29 6.28 3.44 -3.70
N ARG A 30 6.50 4.75 -3.87
CA ARG A 30 5.70 5.78 -3.18
C ARG A 30 4.21 5.63 -3.53
N GLY A 31 3.34 5.91 -2.57
CA GLY A 31 1.90 5.70 -2.68
C GLY A 31 1.43 4.29 -2.33
N TYR A 32 2.32 3.28 -2.37
CA TYR A 32 2.03 1.92 -1.90
C TYR A 32 2.60 1.64 -0.51
N MET A 33 3.67 2.35 -0.15
CA MET A 33 4.32 2.20 1.16
C MET A 33 3.40 2.62 2.30
N ALA A 34 3.29 1.76 3.31
CA ALA A 34 2.51 2.01 4.52
C ALA A 34 3.05 3.21 5.31
N PRO A 35 2.19 3.99 5.99
CA PRO A 35 2.60 5.19 6.71
C PRO A 35 3.58 4.88 7.86
N GLU A 36 3.42 3.77 8.56
CA GLU A 36 4.35 3.33 9.60
C GLU A 36 5.74 2.98 9.04
N TYR A 37 5.80 2.49 7.79
CA TYR A 37 7.05 2.24 7.10
C TYR A 37 7.73 3.55 6.68
N LEU A 38 6.98 4.50 6.14
CA LEU A 38 7.49 5.80 5.72
C LEU A 38 7.99 6.65 6.90
N ASN A 39 7.23 6.68 7.99
CA ASN A 39 7.48 7.59 9.10
C ASN A 39 8.50 7.03 10.10
N HIS A 40 8.53 5.70 10.25
CA HIS A 40 9.29 5.05 11.32
C HIS A 40 10.17 3.90 10.83
N GLY A 41 10.17 3.58 9.53
CA GLY A 41 10.92 2.45 8.99
C GLY A 41 10.42 1.10 9.51
N GLN A 42 9.17 1.03 9.98
CA GLN A 42 8.59 -0.19 10.55
C GLN A 42 8.09 -1.08 9.41
N ILE A 43 8.58 -2.32 9.35
CA ILE A 43 8.18 -3.32 8.36
C ILE A 43 7.49 -4.45 9.11
N SER A 44 6.33 -4.87 8.62
CA SER A 44 5.63 -6.05 9.10
C SER A 44 4.71 -6.58 8.01
N ALA A 45 4.10 -7.74 8.23
CA ALA A 45 3.03 -8.24 7.36
C ALA A 45 1.85 -7.24 7.21
N LYS A 46 1.65 -6.31 8.15
CA LYS A 46 0.61 -5.28 8.05
C LYS A 46 0.95 -4.20 7.02
N SER A 47 2.23 -3.92 6.84
CA SER A 47 2.69 -2.98 5.81
C SER A 47 2.46 -3.57 4.40
N ASP A 48 2.58 -4.89 4.24
CA ASP A 48 2.19 -5.59 3.01
C ASP A 48 0.67 -5.54 2.77
N VAL A 49 -0.13 -5.72 3.83
CA VAL A 49 -1.61 -5.62 3.74
C VAL A 49 -2.04 -4.22 3.29
N PHE A 50 -1.42 -3.17 3.82
CA PHE A 50 -1.68 -1.80 3.37
C PHE A 50 -1.38 -1.65 1.87
N SER A 51 -0.18 -2.07 1.45
CA SER A 51 0.26 -1.98 0.05
C SER A 51 -0.67 -2.74 -0.90
N PHE A 52 -1.10 -3.93 -0.50
CA PHE A 52 -2.08 -4.73 -1.23
C PHE A 52 -3.44 -4.04 -1.33
N GLY A 53 -3.90 -3.37 -0.26
CA GLY A 53 -5.13 -2.58 -0.27
C GLY A 53 -5.10 -1.44 -1.27
N VAL A 54 -3.98 -0.72 -1.38
CA VAL A 54 -3.80 0.33 -2.42
C VAL A 54 -3.89 -0.26 -3.83
N MET A 55 -3.22 -1.40 -4.07
CA MET A 55 -3.28 -2.10 -5.36
C MET A 55 -4.70 -2.56 -5.70
N LEU A 56 -5.47 -3.04 -4.71
CA LEU A 56 -6.88 -3.37 -4.91
C LEU A 56 -7.72 -2.15 -5.31
N LEU A 57 -7.51 -1.01 -4.64
CA LEU A 57 -8.19 0.23 -5.01
C LEU A 57 -7.83 0.64 -6.43
N GLU A 58 -6.56 0.57 -6.84
CA GLU A 58 -6.13 0.89 -8.21
C GLU A 58 -6.78 -0.03 -9.25
N MET A 59 -6.90 -1.33 -8.95
CA MET A 59 -7.56 -2.29 -9.83
C MET A 59 -9.07 -2.04 -9.97
N ILE A 60 -9.75 -1.71 -8.86
CA ILE A 60 -11.20 -1.50 -8.85
C ILE A 60 -11.57 -0.15 -9.46
N SER A 61 -10.76 0.89 -9.21
CA SER A 61 -11.03 2.22 -9.75
C SER A 61 -10.66 2.37 -11.22
N GLY A 62 -9.72 1.56 -11.71
CA GLY A 62 -9.07 1.76 -13.00
C GLY A 62 -8.13 2.97 -13.04
N GLU A 63 -7.99 3.68 -11.92
CA GLU A 63 -7.22 4.91 -11.79
C GLU A 63 -5.85 4.62 -11.19
N ARG A 64 -4.79 5.07 -11.87
CA ARG A 64 -3.43 4.89 -11.36
C ARG A 64 -3.25 5.64 -10.05
N ASN A 65 -2.57 5.01 -9.09
CA ASN A 65 -2.31 5.61 -7.79
C ASN A 65 -1.53 6.94 -7.89
N ASN A 66 -0.70 7.12 -8.93
CA ASN A 66 0.05 8.35 -9.16
C ASN A 66 -0.78 9.50 -9.79
N SER A 67 -2.03 9.26 -10.17
CA SER A 67 -2.96 10.28 -10.68
C SER A 67 -3.54 11.16 -9.57
N PHE A 68 -3.43 10.75 -8.31
CA PHE A 68 -3.99 11.47 -7.16
C PHE A 68 -2.93 12.35 -6.52
N GLU A 69 -2.97 13.66 -6.79
CA GLU A 69 -2.08 14.63 -6.14
C GLU A 69 -2.28 14.64 -4.62
N GLY A 70 -1.19 14.69 -3.85
CA GLY A 70 -1.22 14.73 -2.39
C GLY A 70 -1.11 13.36 -1.72
N GLU A 71 -2.12 12.97 -0.94
CA GLU A 71 -2.09 11.80 -0.05
C GLU A 71 -2.30 10.43 -0.75
N GLY A 72 -2.56 10.43 -2.07
CA GLY A 72 -2.69 9.22 -2.90
C GLY A 72 -4.10 8.59 -2.91
N LEU A 73 -4.26 7.51 -3.69
CA LEU A 73 -5.54 6.84 -3.92
C LEU A 73 -6.20 6.33 -2.63
N ALA A 74 -5.42 5.86 -1.66
CA ALA A 74 -5.94 5.38 -0.38
C ALA A 74 -6.66 6.48 0.41
N ALA A 75 -6.06 7.67 0.49
CA ALA A 75 -6.66 8.80 1.21
C ALA A 75 -7.90 9.34 0.48
N PHE A 76 -7.84 9.38 -0.86
CA PHE A 76 -9.00 9.71 -1.69
C PHE A 76 -10.16 8.74 -1.45
N ALA A 77 -9.91 7.44 -1.53
CA ALA A 77 -10.92 6.40 -1.31
C ALA A 77 -11.51 6.48 0.10
N TRP A 78 -10.66 6.66 1.12
CA TRP A 78 -11.11 6.86 2.50
C TRP A 78 -12.03 8.07 2.64
N LYS A 79 -11.65 9.22 2.08
CA LYS A 79 -12.48 10.43 2.11
C LYS A 79 -13.86 10.19 1.51
N ARG A 80 -13.92 9.54 0.34
CA ARG A 80 -15.19 9.23 -0.35
C ARG A 80 -16.05 8.25 0.42
N TRP A 81 -15.43 7.24 1.03
CA TRP A 81 -16.11 6.31 1.91
C TRP A 81 -16.77 7.02 3.10
N VAL A 82 -16.03 7.89 3.80
CA VAL A 82 -16.57 8.66 4.94
C VAL A 82 -17.67 9.64 4.51
N GLU A 83 -17.57 10.22 3.32
CA GLU A 83 -18.61 11.08 2.74
C GLU A 83 -19.86 10.32 2.27
N GLY A 84 -19.86 8.97 2.34
CA GLY A 84 -20.97 8.13 1.90
C GLY A 84 -21.13 8.06 0.38
N LYS A 85 -20.06 8.27 -0.38
CA LYS A 85 -20.03 8.24 -1.86
C LYS A 85 -19.02 7.22 -2.41
N PRO A 86 -19.09 5.94 -2.01
CA PRO A 86 -18.13 4.92 -2.45
C PRO A 86 -18.18 4.62 -3.95
N GLU A 87 -19.32 4.85 -4.61
CA GLU A 87 -19.54 4.68 -6.05
C GLU A 87 -18.71 5.62 -6.94
N MET A 88 -18.05 6.61 -6.33
CA MET A 88 -17.13 7.50 -7.03
C MET A 88 -15.68 6.99 -6.98
N ILE A 89 -15.49 5.73 -6.55
CA ILE A 89 -14.21 5.03 -6.51
C ILE A 89 -14.14 4.03 -7.67
N ASP A 90 -15.25 3.39 -8.09
CA ASP A 90 -15.36 2.55 -9.29
C ASP A 90 -15.91 3.35 -10.47
N SER A 91 -15.01 3.86 -11.32
CA SER A 91 -15.37 4.63 -12.52
C SER A 91 -16.01 3.76 -13.61
#